data_AF-A0A931RQK0-F1
#
_entry.id   AF-A0A931RQK0-F1
#
_cell.length_a   1.000
_cell.length_b   1.000
_cell.length_c   1.000
_cell.angle_alpha   90.00
_cell.angle_beta   90.00
_cell.angle_gamma   90.00
#
_symmetry.space_group_name_H-M   'P 1'
#
loop_
_entity.id
_entity.type
_entity.pdbx_description
1 polymer ?
#
loop_
_entity_poly.entity_id
_entity_poly.type
_entity_poly.pdbx_seq_one_letter_code
_entity_poly.pdbx_strand_id
1 'polypeptide(L)'
;MDSNLNLSIVVAVSENGVIGVGGELPWNLKTDLKRFADLTKGHMVIVGRKTHEAILLRVGHHLKGRTTLVITRQKNYKGLASAVEIFHSWKDVLSSVKNRRDEVFVIGGSEVYNWALPFANTIYLTRVHTEFDGDAFFPPLDSDEWAEVSRQTHEADEKNSHPFSFITLKRRVVSRQFVNLEYARHEDQRAIMEGISQQGICPFCPENRVPGEILEPLRRGNYWTLVPNRWPYKFTSLHAMLIIERHIRFFDELKPEEVMELTELLGWARKTYGLTAYSLGLRCGDPHLTGGTVDHLHIHLVVASPEMDKPGYERVRFPMGPKLAPKTNNPGS
;
A
#
# COMPACT_ATOMS: atom_id res chain seq x y z
N MET A 1 -10.32 5.81 7.92
CA MET A 1 -11.50 6.50 7.37
C MET A 1 -12.15 5.55 6.39
N ASP A 2 -13.31 5.00 6.73
CA ASP A 2 -14.11 4.15 5.84
C ASP A 2 -14.68 5.01 4.71
N SER A 3 -13.94 5.10 3.60
CA SER A 3 -14.46 5.72 2.39
C SER A 3 -15.45 4.76 1.75
N ASN A 4 -16.73 5.17 1.66
CA ASN A 4 -17.75 4.50 0.83
C ASN A 4 -17.51 4.69 -0.70
N LEU A 5 -16.38 5.29 -1.09
CA LEU A 5 -16.02 5.50 -2.47
C LEU A 5 -15.70 4.17 -3.14
N ASN A 6 -16.48 3.81 -4.17
CA ASN A 6 -16.14 2.74 -5.10
C ASN A 6 -15.33 3.34 -6.26
N LEU A 7 -14.00 3.25 -6.16
CA LEU A 7 -13.08 3.76 -7.17
C LEU A 7 -12.60 2.61 -8.06
N SER A 8 -12.79 2.74 -9.37
CA SER A 8 -12.43 1.72 -10.34
C SER A 8 -11.46 2.24 -11.39
N ILE A 9 -10.49 1.43 -11.76
CA ILE A 9 -9.58 1.73 -12.87
C ILE A 9 -10.11 1.00 -14.12
N VAL A 10 -10.17 1.69 -15.25
CA VAL A 10 -10.39 1.05 -16.56
C VAL A 10 -9.15 1.32 -17.41
N VAL A 11 -8.52 0.26 -17.91
CA VAL A 11 -7.22 0.35 -18.60
C VAL A 11 -7.03 -0.80 -19.58
N ALA A 12 -6.42 -0.50 -20.73
CA ALA A 12 -5.87 -1.50 -21.65
C ALA A 12 -4.34 -1.50 -21.52
N VAL A 13 -3.75 -2.68 -21.36
CA VAL A 13 -2.32 -2.87 -21.07
C VAL A 13 -1.80 -4.01 -21.93
N SER A 14 -0.65 -3.82 -22.56
CA SER A 14 0.08 -4.87 -23.28
C SER A 14 0.62 -5.95 -22.34
N GLU A 15 1.16 -7.04 -22.90
CA GLU A 15 1.76 -8.12 -22.12
C GLU A 15 2.91 -7.61 -21.23
N ASN A 16 3.72 -6.69 -21.77
CA ASN A 16 4.85 -6.06 -21.10
C ASN A 16 4.51 -4.76 -20.36
N GLY A 17 3.22 -4.47 -20.08
CA GLY A 17 2.83 -3.34 -19.22
C GLY A 17 2.68 -1.99 -19.91
N VAL A 18 2.92 -1.90 -21.22
CA VAL A 18 2.75 -0.67 -22.02
C VAL A 18 1.28 -0.30 -22.12
N ILE A 19 0.99 1.00 -22.00
CA ILE A 19 -0.33 1.60 -22.16
C ILE A 19 -0.36 2.73 -23.20
N GLY A 20 0.78 3.05 -23.80
CA GLY A 20 0.86 4.08 -24.83
C GLY A 20 2.24 4.24 -25.44
N VAL A 21 2.25 4.79 -26.66
CA VAL A 21 3.42 5.14 -27.44
C VAL A 21 3.16 6.50 -28.06
N GLY A 22 3.99 7.51 -27.79
CA GLY A 22 3.83 8.85 -28.37
C GLY A 22 2.52 9.54 -27.98
N GLY A 23 1.88 9.15 -26.88
CA GLY A 23 0.59 9.68 -26.45
C GLY A 23 -0.64 8.99 -27.06
N GLU A 24 -0.44 7.93 -27.85
CA GLU A 24 -1.51 7.13 -28.46
C GLU A 24 -1.49 5.67 -27.98
N LEU A 25 -2.60 4.96 -28.20
CA LEU A 25 -2.65 3.50 -28.02
C LEU A 25 -2.04 2.83 -29.26
N PRO A 26 -1.05 1.92 -29.13
CA PRO A 26 -0.40 1.27 -30.27
C PRO A 26 -1.26 0.15 -30.90
N TRP A 27 -2.51 0.02 -30.47
CA TRP A 27 -3.49 -0.94 -31.00
C TRP A 27 -4.83 -0.25 -31.28
N ASN A 28 -5.63 -0.93 -32.10
CA ASN A 28 -7.02 -0.57 -32.36
C ASN A 28 -7.93 -1.75 -32.04
N LEU A 29 -8.65 -1.66 -30.91
CA LEU A 29 -9.53 -2.70 -30.39
C LEU A 29 -10.94 -2.11 -30.25
N LYS A 30 -11.78 -2.20 -31.30
CA LYS A 30 -13.13 -1.61 -31.28
C LYS A 30 -14.00 -2.20 -30.17
N THR A 31 -13.81 -3.48 -29.84
CA THR A 31 -14.55 -4.15 -28.76
C THR A 31 -14.17 -3.58 -27.40
N ASP A 32 -12.89 -3.27 -27.16
CA ASP A 32 -12.42 -2.61 -25.94
C ASP A 32 -12.97 -1.18 -25.80
N LEU A 33 -12.92 -0.39 -26.88
CA LEU A 33 -13.49 0.97 -26.87
C LEU A 33 -14.99 0.97 -26.55
N LYS A 34 -15.73 -0.03 -27.04
CA LYS A 34 -17.14 -0.22 -26.69
C LYS A 34 -17.30 -0.57 -25.20
N ARG A 35 -16.53 -1.53 -24.68
CA ARG A 35 -16.53 -1.88 -23.25
C ARG A 35 -16.22 -0.67 -22.38
N PHE A 36 -15.21 0.12 -22.73
CA PHE A 36 -14.87 1.37 -22.04
C PHE A 36 -16.05 2.34 -22.01
N ALA A 37 -16.71 2.56 -23.16
CA ALA A 37 -17.86 3.43 -23.25
C ALA A 37 -19.03 2.93 -22.39
N ASP A 38 -19.32 1.64 -22.43
CA ASP A 38 -20.41 1.02 -21.68
C ASP A 38 -20.17 1.06 -20.16
N LEU A 39 -18.94 0.78 -19.71
CA LEU A 39 -18.57 0.85 -18.29
C LEU A 39 -18.63 2.26 -17.71
N THR A 40 -18.15 3.25 -18.47
CA THR A 40 -17.96 4.61 -17.92
C THR A 40 -19.16 5.53 -18.13
N LYS A 41 -20.12 5.16 -18.99
CA LYS A 41 -21.27 6.02 -19.32
C LYS A 41 -22.12 6.30 -18.08
N GLY A 42 -22.46 7.57 -17.86
CA GLY A 42 -23.25 8.01 -16.71
C GLY A 42 -22.42 8.24 -15.44
N HIS A 43 -21.12 7.89 -15.45
CA HIS A 43 -20.23 8.02 -14.30
C HIS A 43 -19.30 9.24 -14.40
N MET A 44 -18.67 9.56 -13.27
CA MET A 44 -17.52 10.48 -13.23
C MET A 44 -16.27 9.75 -13.69
N VAL A 45 -15.47 10.40 -14.53
CA VAL A 45 -14.18 9.88 -15.00
C VAL A 45 -13.04 10.81 -14.61
N ILE A 46 -11.99 10.28 -14.00
CA ILE A 46 -10.77 10.98 -13.61
C ILE A 46 -9.68 10.70 -14.62
N VAL A 47 -9.05 11.76 -15.12
CA VAL A 47 -8.06 11.65 -16.19
C VAL A 47 -6.95 12.70 -16.08
N GLY A 48 -5.75 12.36 -16.54
CA GLY A 48 -4.65 13.31 -16.69
C GLY A 48 -4.83 14.18 -17.93
N ARG A 49 -4.42 15.45 -17.85
CA ARG A 49 -4.61 16.43 -18.94
C ARG A 49 -4.09 15.99 -20.31
N LYS A 50 -2.90 15.38 -20.40
CA LYS A 50 -2.37 14.87 -21.69
C LYS A 50 -3.28 13.80 -22.31
N THR A 51 -3.76 12.86 -21.49
CA THR A 51 -4.68 11.81 -21.94
C THR A 51 -6.04 12.39 -22.34
N HIS A 52 -6.54 13.39 -21.61
CA HIS A 52 -7.75 14.11 -21.96
C HIS A 52 -7.63 14.83 -23.32
N GLU A 53 -6.54 15.57 -23.53
CA GLU A 53 -6.24 16.24 -24.80
C GLU A 53 -6.14 15.24 -25.96
N ALA A 54 -5.45 14.09 -25.77
CA ALA A 54 -5.35 13.03 -26.77
C ALA A 54 -6.72 12.43 -27.12
N ILE A 55 -7.58 12.17 -26.14
CA ILE A 55 -8.96 11.71 -26.36
C ILE A 55 -9.75 12.74 -27.19
N LEU A 56 -9.62 14.03 -26.87
CA LEU A 56 -10.29 15.09 -27.61
C LEU A 56 -9.82 15.20 -29.05
N LEU A 57 -8.52 15.10 -29.30
CA LEU A 57 -7.95 15.11 -30.64
C LEU A 57 -8.46 13.92 -31.47
N ARG A 58 -8.52 12.73 -30.87
CA ARG A 58 -8.93 11.49 -31.56
C ARG A 58 -10.44 11.41 -31.81
N VAL A 59 -11.26 11.80 -30.84
CA VAL A 59 -12.73 11.66 -30.90
C VAL A 59 -13.40 12.94 -31.43
N GLY A 60 -12.72 14.08 -31.36
CA GLY A 60 -13.22 15.39 -31.77
C GLY A 60 -14.20 16.03 -30.77
N HIS A 61 -14.51 15.35 -29.66
CA HIS A 61 -15.39 15.87 -28.62
C HIS A 61 -15.13 15.21 -27.27
N HIS A 62 -15.62 15.85 -26.20
CA HIS A 62 -15.58 15.29 -24.84
C HIS A 62 -16.36 13.98 -24.75
N LEU A 63 -16.02 13.15 -23.77
CA LEU A 63 -16.70 11.90 -23.49
C LEU A 63 -18.17 12.16 -23.08
N LYS A 64 -19.09 12.16 -24.06
CA LYS A 64 -20.52 12.47 -23.88
C LYS A 64 -21.16 11.61 -22.78
N GLY A 65 -22.02 12.22 -21.95
CA GLY A 65 -22.72 11.51 -20.87
C GLY A 65 -21.84 11.14 -19.68
N ARG A 66 -20.69 11.80 -19.51
CA ARG A 66 -19.77 11.65 -18.38
C ARG A 66 -19.33 13.01 -17.87
N THR A 67 -19.16 13.14 -16.57
CA THR A 67 -18.45 14.30 -15.97
C THR A 67 -16.97 13.97 -15.94
N THR A 68 -16.14 14.80 -16.57
CA THR A 68 -14.69 14.54 -16.67
C THR A 68 -13.93 15.40 -15.66
N LEU A 69 -13.18 14.77 -14.76
CA LEU A 69 -12.32 15.40 -13.77
C LEU A 69 -10.87 15.35 -14.28
N VAL A 70 -10.33 16.48 -14.72
CA VAL A 70 -8.99 16.57 -15.31
C VAL A 70 -7.97 17.03 -14.29
N ILE A 71 -6.88 16.27 -14.13
CA ILE A 71 -5.76 16.65 -13.28
C ILE A 71 -4.66 17.32 -14.11
N THR A 72 -4.24 18.51 -13.69
CA THR A 72 -3.16 19.26 -14.33
C THR A 72 -2.37 20.13 -13.34
N ARG A 73 -1.04 20.15 -13.49
CA ARG A 73 -0.18 21.08 -12.74
C ARG A 73 -0.19 22.51 -13.32
N GLN A 74 -0.77 22.70 -14.50
CA GLN A 74 -0.86 24.03 -15.12
C GLN A 74 -2.01 24.83 -14.50
N LYS A 75 -1.68 25.77 -13.61
CA LYS A 75 -2.66 26.60 -12.89
C LYS A 75 -3.58 27.42 -13.81
N ASN A 76 -3.11 27.77 -15.01
CA ASN A 76 -3.86 28.60 -15.96
C ASN A 76 -4.61 27.77 -17.01
N TYR A 77 -4.71 26.44 -16.84
CA TYR A 77 -5.45 25.58 -17.76
C TYR A 77 -6.96 25.81 -17.58
N LYS A 78 -7.61 26.38 -18.60
CA LYS A 78 -9.03 26.79 -18.54
C LYS A 78 -10.02 25.68 -18.87
N GLY A 79 -9.55 24.45 -19.10
CA GLY A 79 -10.39 23.37 -19.61
C GLY A 79 -10.83 23.60 -21.06
N LEU A 80 -11.37 22.56 -21.68
CA LEU A 80 -11.77 22.59 -23.10
C LEU A 80 -13.30 22.56 -23.29
N ALA A 81 -14.10 22.33 -22.23
CA ALA A 81 -15.57 22.46 -22.24
C ALA A 81 -16.18 22.55 -20.84
N SER A 82 -17.47 22.90 -20.77
CA SER A 82 -18.27 23.04 -19.55
C SER A 82 -18.50 21.76 -18.74
N ALA A 83 -18.38 20.58 -19.35
CA ALA A 83 -18.53 19.28 -18.69
C ALA A 83 -17.21 18.74 -18.07
N VAL A 84 -16.21 19.62 -17.93
CA VAL A 84 -14.88 19.30 -17.43
C VAL A 84 -14.60 20.11 -16.17
N GLU A 85 -14.28 19.42 -15.09
CA GLU A 85 -13.81 20.03 -13.85
C GLU A 85 -12.28 19.89 -13.76
N ILE A 86 -11.59 20.98 -13.41
CA ILE A 86 -10.13 21.02 -13.36
C ILE A 86 -9.65 20.93 -11.91
N PHE A 87 -8.68 20.04 -11.69
CA PHE A 87 -8.02 19.86 -10.41
C PHE A 87 -6.50 19.95 -10.56
N HIS A 88 -5.84 20.37 -9.49
CA HIS A 88 -4.39 20.58 -9.47
C HIS A 88 -3.61 19.56 -8.63
N SER A 89 -4.32 18.67 -7.94
CA SER A 89 -3.71 17.56 -7.21
C SER A 89 -4.66 16.36 -7.13
N TRP A 90 -4.08 15.16 -6.96
CA TRP A 90 -4.84 13.94 -6.68
C TRP A 90 -5.70 14.07 -5.42
N LYS A 91 -5.16 14.71 -4.37
CA LYS A 91 -5.84 14.92 -3.09
C LYS A 91 -7.14 15.73 -3.26
N ASP A 92 -7.13 16.74 -4.12
CA ASP A 92 -8.29 17.59 -4.35
C ASP A 92 -9.39 16.84 -5.11
N VAL A 93 -9.02 16.08 -6.15
CA VAL A 93 -9.97 15.20 -6.86
C VAL A 93 -10.57 14.18 -5.91
N LEU A 94 -9.74 13.48 -5.15
CA LEU A 94 -10.21 12.45 -4.23
C LEU A 94 -11.17 13.05 -3.19
N SER A 95 -10.88 14.26 -2.71
CA SER A 95 -11.74 14.98 -1.76
C SER A 95 -13.09 15.38 -2.34
N SER A 96 -13.18 15.66 -3.65
CA SER A 96 -14.45 15.99 -4.31
C SER A 96 -15.34 14.76 -4.52
N VAL A 97 -14.76 13.57 -4.65
CA VAL A 97 -15.51 12.33 -4.91
C VAL A 97 -15.70 11.42 -3.68
N LYS A 98 -14.98 11.64 -2.57
CA LYS A 98 -14.94 10.72 -1.40
C LYS A 98 -16.30 10.31 -0.80
N ASN A 99 -17.33 11.14 -0.95
CA ASN A 99 -18.66 10.90 -0.37
C ASN A 99 -19.66 10.34 -1.39
N ARG A 100 -19.23 10.06 -2.63
CA ARG A 100 -20.09 9.47 -3.65
C ARG A 100 -20.38 8.01 -3.35
N ARG A 101 -21.61 7.60 -3.70
CA ARG A 101 -22.04 6.19 -3.67
C ARG A 101 -21.89 5.52 -5.04
N ASP A 102 -22.00 6.31 -6.12
CA ASP A 102 -21.80 5.80 -7.47
C ASP A 102 -20.32 5.51 -7.73
N GLU A 103 -20.07 4.52 -8.59
CA GLU A 103 -18.73 4.18 -9.05
C GLU A 103 -18.08 5.35 -9.79
N VAL A 104 -16.81 5.62 -9.47
CA VAL A 104 -15.98 6.64 -10.11
C VAL A 104 -14.84 5.95 -10.84
N PHE A 105 -14.62 6.31 -12.09
CA PHE A 105 -13.65 5.64 -12.95
C PHE A 105 -12.38 6.46 -13.13
N VAL A 106 -11.22 5.83 -13.00
CA VAL A 106 -9.92 6.39 -13.38
C VAL A 106 -9.54 5.81 -14.74
N ILE A 107 -9.33 6.70 -15.71
CA ILE A 107 -9.13 6.34 -17.13
C ILE A 107 -7.74 6.70 -17.64
N GLY A 108 -6.80 6.97 -16.73
CA GLY A 108 -5.38 7.21 -17.01
C GLY A 108 -4.97 8.68 -17.08
N GLY A 109 -3.79 9.03 -17.57
CA GLY A 109 -2.70 8.13 -18.01
C GLY A 109 -1.82 7.63 -16.87
N SER A 110 -0.60 7.21 -17.20
CA SER A 110 0.36 6.55 -16.29
C SER A 110 0.49 7.20 -14.90
N GLU A 111 0.73 8.51 -14.81
CA GLU A 111 0.83 9.22 -13.51
C GLU A 111 -0.46 9.11 -12.68
N VAL A 112 -1.62 9.23 -13.31
CA VAL A 112 -2.92 9.17 -12.63
C VAL A 112 -3.23 7.75 -12.16
N TYR A 113 -2.87 6.73 -12.95
CA TYR A 113 -2.96 5.34 -12.50
C TYR A 113 -2.09 5.08 -11.28
N ASN A 114 -0.85 5.59 -11.25
CA ASN A 114 0.02 5.47 -10.08
C ASN A 114 -0.58 6.09 -8.82
N TRP A 115 -1.21 7.27 -8.93
CA TRP A 115 -1.86 7.91 -7.79
C TRP A 115 -3.15 7.21 -7.36
N ALA A 116 -3.89 6.65 -8.32
CA ALA A 116 -5.16 5.99 -8.08
C ALA A 116 -5.03 4.57 -7.53
N LEU A 117 -4.00 3.84 -7.93
CA LEU A 117 -3.86 2.41 -7.63
C LEU A 117 -4.01 2.08 -6.14
N PRO A 118 -3.45 2.84 -5.17
CA PRO A 118 -3.63 2.54 -3.75
C PRO A 118 -5.07 2.66 -3.23
N PHE A 119 -5.93 3.40 -3.93
CA PHE A 119 -7.31 3.70 -3.52
C PHE A 119 -8.36 2.89 -4.29
N ALA A 120 -7.97 2.26 -5.41
CA ALA A 120 -8.90 1.55 -6.28
C ALA A 120 -9.41 0.25 -5.63
N ASN A 121 -10.69 -0.06 -5.82
CA ASN A 121 -11.35 -1.29 -5.38
C ASN A 121 -11.41 -2.34 -6.50
N THR A 122 -11.56 -1.87 -7.74
CA THR A 122 -11.72 -2.73 -8.93
C THR A 122 -10.83 -2.23 -10.07
N ILE A 123 -10.27 -3.15 -10.84
CA ILE A 123 -9.60 -2.86 -12.11
C ILE A 123 -10.32 -3.65 -13.21
N TYR A 124 -10.90 -2.92 -14.16
CA TYR A 124 -11.36 -3.47 -15.44
C TYR A 124 -10.20 -3.38 -16.42
N LEU A 125 -9.44 -4.46 -16.49
CA LEU A 125 -8.25 -4.59 -17.31
C LEU A 125 -8.63 -5.18 -18.67
N THR A 126 -8.04 -4.64 -19.73
CA THR A 126 -7.94 -5.29 -21.04
C THR A 126 -6.47 -5.64 -21.25
N ARG A 127 -6.12 -6.93 -21.15
CA ARG A 127 -4.78 -7.43 -21.43
C ARG A 127 -4.64 -7.68 -22.91
N VAL A 128 -3.80 -6.93 -23.61
CA VAL A 128 -3.48 -7.13 -25.03
C VAL A 128 -2.31 -8.10 -25.11
N HIS A 129 -2.52 -9.25 -25.76
CA HIS A 129 -1.55 -10.36 -25.81
C HIS A 129 -0.48 -10.12 -26.87
N THR A 130 0.22 -8.99 -26.76
CA THR A 130 1.29 -8.54 -27.65
C THR A 130 2.18 -7.58 -26.85
N GLU A 131 3.48 -7.64 -27.07
CA GLU A 131 4.44 -6.70 -26.49
C GLU A 131 4.69 -5.52 -27.44
N PHE A 132 4.87 -4.33 -26.87
CA PHE A 132 5.15 -3.11 -27.63
C PHE A 132 6.35 -2.39 -27.02
N ASP A 133 7.11 -1.66 -27.82
CA ASP A 133 8.07 -0.68 -27.33
C ASP A 133 7.33 0.65 -27.10
N GLY A 134 7.27 1.11 -25.86
CA GLY A 134 6.42 2.24 -25.46
C GLY A 134 6.98 3.09 -24.33
N ASP A 135 6.38 4.27 -24.16
CA ASP A 135 6.86 5.32 -23.26
C ASP A 135 5.96 5.55 -22.04
N ALA A 136 4.81 4.88 -22.00
CA ALA A 136 3.86 4.93 -20.90
C ALA A 136 3.53 3.51 -20.43
N PHE A 137 3.64 3.28 -19.12
CA PHE A 137 3.41 1.99 -18.49
C PHE A 137 2.32 2.05 -17.42
N PHE A 138 1.59 0.96 -17.26
CA PHE A 138 0.74 0.75 -16.10
C PHE A 138 1.58 0.27 -14.90
N PRO A 139 1.32 0.74 -13.67
CA PRO A 139 2.01 0.22 -12.49
C PRO A 139 1.86 -1.31 -12.35
N PRO A 140 2.89 -2.01 -11.84
CA PRO A 140 2.80 -3.44 -11.59
C PRO A 140 1.68 -3.75 -10.58
N LEU A 141 1.00 -4.87 -10.77
CA LEU A 141 -0.04 -5.35 -9.88
C LEU A 141 0.48 -6.49 -9.03
N ASP A 142 0.36 -6.35 -7.72
CA ASP A 142 0.67 -7.41 -6.77
C ASP A 142 -0.46 -8.47 -6.74
N SER A 143 -0.11 -9.74 -6.95
CA SER A 143 -1.03 -10.87 -6.91
C SER A 143 -1.61 -11.13 -5.52
N ASP A 144 -0.96 -10.65 -4.47
CA ASP A 144 -1.44 -10.73 -3.09
C ASP A 144 -2.45 -9.61 -2.76
N GLU A 145 -2.47 -8.53 -3.55
CA GLU A 145 -3.45 -7.45 -3.41
C GLU A 145 -4.66 -7.62 -4.33
N TRP A 146 -4.48 -8.23 -5.51
CA TRP A 146 -5.52 -8.29 -6.54
C TRP A 146 -5.92 -9.73 -6.83
N ALA A 147 -7.23 -9.98 -6.88
CA ALA A 147 -7.80 -11.25 -7.29
C ALA A 147 -8.52 -11.10 -8.63
N GLU A 148 -8.19 -11.96 -9.58
CA GLU A 148 -8.97 -12.14 -10.80
C GLU A 148 -10.31 -12.78 -10.44
N VAL A 149 -11.41 -12.09 -10.77
CA VAL A 149 -12.78 -12.56 -10.50
C VAL A 149 -13.55 -12.88 -11.77
N SER A 150 -13.05 -12.45 -12.92
CA SER A 150 -13.63 -12.76 -14.23
C SER A 150 -12.59 -12.57 -15.33
N ARG A 151 -12.66 -13.44 -16.34
CA ARG A 151 -11.86 -13.36 -17.57
C ARG A 151 -12.71 -13.74 -18.77
N GLN A 152 -12.56 -12.97 -19.85
CA GLN A 152 -13.10 -13.27 -21.16
C GLN A 152 -12.05 -12.99 -22.22
N THR A 153 -11.72 -14.00 -23.03
CA THR A 153 -10.67 -13.91 -24.06
C THR A 153 -11.29 -13.69 -25.44
N HIS A 154 -10.61 -12.88 -26.25
CA HIS A 154 -10.99 -12.53 -27.61
C HIS A 154 -9.78 -12.72 -28.53
N GLU A 155 -10.00 -13.42 -29.64
CA GLU A 155 -9.04 -13.50 -30.73
C GLU A 155 -9.00 -12.18 -31.53
N ALA A 156 -7.92 -11.99 -32.28
CA ALA A 156 -7.87 -10.91 -33.28
C ALA A 156 -8.91 -11.14 -34.39
N ASP A 157 -9.49 -10.06 -34.89
CA ASP A 157 -10.45 -10.07 -36.00
C ASP A 157 -10.39 -8.76 -36.80
N GLU A 158 -11.26 -8.60 -37.81
CA GLU A 158 -11.32 -7.39 -38.63
C GLU A 158 -11.59 -6.09 -37.84
N LYS A 159 -12.13 -6.19 -36.62
CA LYS A 159 -12.47 -5.05 -35.75
C LYS A 159 -11.44 -4.84 -34.64
N ASN A 160 -10.57 -5.82 -34.40
CA ASN A 160 -9.63 -5.85 -33.29
C ASN A 160 -8.27 -6.35 -33.79
N SER A 161 -7.32 -5.41 -33.87
CA SER A 161 -5.97 -5.64 -34.41
C SER A 161 -5.12 -6.71 -33.70
N HIS A 162 -5.43 -7.05 -32.45
CA HIS A 162 -4.66 -8.00 -31.64
C HIS A 162 -5.59 -8.89 -30.79
N PRO A 163 -5.17 -10.10 -30.41
CA PRO A 163 -5.86 -10.87 -29.40
C PRO A 163 -5.74 -10.20 -28.03
N PHE A 164 -6.79 -10.28 -27.21
CA PHE A 164 -6.82 -9.65 -25.89
C PHE A 164 -7.71 -10.42 -24.91
N SER A 165 -7.66 -10.05 -23.63
CA SER A 165 -8.58 -10.56 -22.61
C SER A 165 -9.12 -9.44 -21.74
N PHE A 166 -10.43 -9.44 -21.58
CA PHE A 166 -11.09 -8.66 -20.55
C PHE A 166 -10.94 -9.40 -19.22
N ILE A 167 -10.29 -8.73 -18.28
CA ILE A 167 -10.06 -9.23 -16.94
C ILE A 167 -10.72 -8.24 -15.97
N THR A 168 -11.46 -8.75 -14.99
CA THR A 168 -11.91 -7.96 -13.85
C THR A 168 -11.12 -8.42 -12.65
N LEU A 169 -10.34 -7.50 -12.10
CA LEU A 169 -9.62 -7.70 -10.84
C LEU A 169 -10.38 -6.95 -9.74
N LYS A 170 -10.62 -7.63 -8.62
CA LYS A 170 -11.04 -6.97 -7.40
C LYS A 170 -9.90 -6.96 -6.42
N ARG A 171 -9.74 -5.84 -5.71
CA ARG A 171 -8.83 -5.81 -4.58
C ARG A 171 -9.29 -6.87 -3.60
N ARG A 172 -8.37 -7.75 -3.20
CA ARG A 172 -8.63 -8.71 -2.16
C ARG A 172 -9.01 -7.92 -0.91
N VAL A 173 -10.20 -8.20 -0.39
CA VAL A 173 -10.52 -7.89 1.00
C VAL A 173 -9.75 -8.93 1.82
N VAL A 174 -8.44 -8.77 1.88
CA VAL A 174 -7.67 -9.45 2.90
C VAL A 174 -8.17 -8.79 4.18
N SER A 175 -8.84 -9.53 5.05
CA SER A 175 -8.88 -9.14 6.46
C SER A 175 -7.41 -9.05 6.87
N ARG A 176 -6.81 -7.87 6.74
CA ARG A 176 -5.39 -7.68 7.01
C ARG A 176 -5.26 -7.96 8.50
N GLN A 177 -4.81 -9.16 8.82
CA GLN A 177 -4.41 -9.50 10.18
C GLN A 177 -3.08 -8.79 10.39
N PHE A 178 -3.19 -7.52 10.80
CA PHE A 178 -2.02 -6.72 11.17
C PHE A 178 -1.37 -7.21 12.46
N VAL A 179 -1.99 -8.17 13.12
CA VAL A 179 -1.58 -8.69 14.41
C VAL A 179 -1.45 -10.21 14.32
N ASN A 180 -0.29 -10.72 14.71
CA ASN A 180 -0.05 -12.15 14.88
C ASN A 180 0.01 -12.51 16.37
N LEU A 181 -1.01 -13.23 16.83
CA LEU A 181 -1.18 -13.65 18.23
C LEU A 181 -0.23 -14.77 18.67
N GLU A 182 0.37 -15.52 17.72
CA GLU A 182 1.27 -16.64 18.02
C GLU A 182 2.54 -16.21 18.76
N TYR A 183 2.97 -14.97 18.54
CA TYR A 183 4.19 -14.41 19.14
C TYR A 183 3.94 -13.45 20.30
N ALA A 184 2.69 -13.33 20.77
CA ALA A 184 2.41 -12.66 22.04
C ALA A 184 3.07 -13.45 23.19
N ARG A 185 3.95 -12.80 23.95
CA ARG A 185 4.75 -13.42 25.02
C ARG A 185 4.05 -13.46 26.36
N HIS A 186 3.05 -12.59 26.55
CA HIS A 186 2.35 -12.42 27.81
C HIS A 186 0.83 -12.50 27.59
N GLU A 187 0.09 -12.95 28.60
CA GLU A 187 -1.37 -13.11 28.50
C GLU A 187 -2.09 -11.77 28.33
N ASP A 188 -1.62 -10.73 29.02
CA ASP A 188 -2.11 -9.35 28.86
C ASP A 188 -1.80 -8.80 27.45
N GLN A 189 -0.61 -9.11 26.92
CA GLN A 189 -0.25 -8.79 25.54
C GLN A 189 -1.22 -9.44 24.56
N ARG A 190 -1.52 -10.74 24.75
CA ARG A 190 -2.44 -11.47 23.89
C ARG A 190 -3.85 -10.88 23.92
N ALA A 191 -4.39 -10.59 25.10
CA ALA A 191 -5.74 -10.04 25.25
C ALA A 191 -5.89 -8.67 24.55
N ILE A 192 -4.91 -7.78 24.69
CA ILE A 192 -4.90 -6.48 24.00
C ILE A 192 -4.83 -6.70 22.48
N MET A 193 -3.92 -7.56 22.04
CA MET A 193 -3.70 -7.87 20.62
C MET A 193 -4.92 -8.55 19.97
N GLU A 194 -5.67 -9.38 20.70
CA GLU A 194 -6.93 -9.99 20.25
C GLU A 194 -8.00 -8.92 19.98
N GLY A 195 -8.16 -7.96 20.88
CA GLY A 195 -9.11 -6.85 20.70
C GLY A 195 -8.77 -5.96 19.50
N ILE A 196 -7.49 -5.73 19.24
CA ILE A 196 -6.99 -4.99 18.07
C ILE A 196 -7.17 -5.81 16.79
N SER A 197 -6.86 -7.11 16.83
CA SER A 197 -6.96 -8.00 15.68
C SER A 197 -8.39 -8.11 15.15
N GLN A 198 -9.40 -8.07 16.03
CA GLN A 198 -10.82 -8.10 15.63
C GLN A 198 -11.25 -6.87 14.85
N GLN A 199 -10.56 -5.74 15.03
CA GLN A 199 -10.85 -4.49 14.31
C GLN A 199 -10.22 -4.46 12.92
N GLY A 200 -9.26 -5.35 12.62
CA GLY A 200 -8.59 -5.41 11.32
C GLY A 200 -7.79 -4.15 11.01
N ILE A 201 -7.29 -3.45 12.03
CA ILE A 201 -6.48 -2.22 11.91
C ILE A 201 -5.06 -2.45 12.44
N CYS A 202 -4.09 -1.72 11.87
CA CYS A 202 -2.73 -1.75 12.39
C CYS A 202 -2.63 -0.88 13.67
N PRO A 203 -2.20 -1.44 14.82
CA PRO A 203 -2.11 -0.69 16.08
C PRO A 203 -0.98 0.35 16.11
N PHE A 204 -0.01 0.27 15.20
CA PHE A 204 1.15 1.16 15.16
C PHE A 204 0.92 2.40 14.28
N CYS A 205 -0.10 2.38 13.41
CA CYS A 205 -0.52 3.51 12.61
C CYS A 205 -1.08 4.64 13.48
N PRO A 206 -0.65 5.90 13.33
CA PRO A 206 -1.03 6.99 14.23
C PRO A 206 -2.54 7.18 14.41
N GLU A 207 -3.31 6.99 13.33
CA GLU A 207 -4.76 7.12 13.31
C GLU A 207 -5.51 6.03 14.10
N ASN A 208 -4.83 4.92 14.42
CA ASN A 208 -5.41 3.74 15.09
C ASN A 208 -4.85 3.54 16.51
N ARG A 209 -3.89 4.37 16.96
CA ARG A 209 -3.25 4.19 18.27
C ARG A 209 -4.24 4.47 19.39
N VAL A 210 -4.51 3.45 20.19
CA VAL A 210 -5.35 3.59 21.38
C VAL A 210 -4.51 4.13 22.55
N PRO A 211 -4.96 5.20 23.23
CA PRO A 211 -4.27 5.72 24.41
C PRO A 211 -4.07 4.64 25.48
N GLY A 212 -2.85 4.53 25.99
CA GLY A 212 -2.50 3.56 27.03
C GLY A 212 -2.14 2.17 26.51
N GLU A 213 -2.34 1.84 25.23
CA GLU A 213 -1.80 0.62 24.60
C GLU A 213 -0.32 0.81 24.23
N ILE A 214 -0.01 1.95 23.59
CA ILE A 214 1.36 2.43 23.38
C ILE A 214 1.74 3.37 24.53
N LEU A 215 2.89 3.11 25.14
CA LEU A 215 3.42 3.90 26.25
C LEU A 215 3.83 5.31 25.80
N GLU A 216 3.90 6.24 26.75
CA GLU A 216 4.34 7.61 26.50
C GLU A 216 5.70 7.63 25.78
N PRO A 217 5.81 8.34 24.65
CA PRO A 217 7.05 8.36 23.88
C PRO A 217 8.23 8.95 24.65
N LEU A 218 9.39 8.31 24.51
CA LEU A 218 10.66 8.85 24.96
C LEU A 218 11.06 10.06 24.11
N ARG A 219 10.75 10.00 22.80
CA ARG A 219 11.01 11.07 21.83
C ARG A 219 10.08 10.92 20.63
N ARG A 220 9.51 12.03 20.17
CA ARG A 220 8.78 12.13 18.89
C ARG A 220 9.64 12.87 17.86
N GLY A 221 9.80 12.27 16.68
CA GLY A 221 10.23 12.94 15.46
C GLY A 221 9.03 13.30 14.57
N ASN A 222 9.29 13.69 13.33
CA ASN A 222 8.29 13.95 12.31
C ASN A 222 7.79 12.67 11.63
N TYR A 223 8.65 11.65 11.56
CA TYR A 223 8.41 10.39 10.86
C TYR A 223 8.51 9.18 11.79
N TRP A 224 9.29 9.27 12.87
CA TRP A 224 9.47 8.18 13.82
C TRP A 224 9.11 8.59 15.24
N THR A 225 8.51 7.66 15.98
CA THR A 225 8.36 7.79 17.43
C THR A 225 9.15 6.70 18.14
N LEU A 226 9.98 7.11 19.09
CA LEU A 226 10.68 6.22 20.01
C LEU A 226 9.83 6.04 21.27
N VAL A 227 9.34 4.83 21.49
CA VAL A 227 8.50 4.47 22.63
C VAL A 227 9.15 3.38 23.48
N PRO A 228 8.95 3.34 24.80
CA PRO A 228 9.34 2.19 25.60
C PRO A 228 8.55 0.95 25.13
N ASN A 229 9.20 -0.22 25.12
CA ASN A 229 8.48 -1.47 24.89
C ASN A 229 7.72 -1.82 26.16
N ARG A 230 6.39 -1.93 26.06
CA ARG A 230 5.51 -2.32 27.18
C ARG A 230 5.87 -3.67 27.77
N TRP A 231 6.38 -4.58 26.94
CA TRP A 231 6.83 -5.90 27.36
C TRP A 231 8.34 -6.01 27.09
N PRO A 232 9.20 -5.43 27.93
CA PRO A 232 10.64 -5.52 27.74
C PRO A 232 11.12 -6.97 27.77
N TYR A 233 12.32 -7.25 27.26
CA TYR A 233 12.90 -8.58 27.44
C TYR A 233 13.47 -8.67 28.86
N LYS A 234 13.55 -9.89 29.41
CA LYS A 234 14.23 -10.07 30.70
C LYS A 234 15.68 -9.61 30.58
N PHE A 235 16.24 -9.09 31.67
CA PHE A 235 17.65 -8.65 31.75
C PHE A 235 18.07 -7.55 30.77
N THR A 236 17.12 -6.75 30.26
CA THR A 236 17.43 -5.52 29.51
C THR A 236 17.35 -4.30 30.43
N SER A 237 18.34 -3.42 30.35
CA SER A 237 18.32 -2.11 31.01
C SER A 237 17.48 -1.09 30.24
N LEU A 238 17.39 -1.27 28.91
CA LEU A 238 16.49 -0.50 28.04
C LEU A 238 15.97 -1.43 26.93
N HIS A 239 14.66 -1.42 26.73
CA HIS A 239 14.02 -1.99 25.54
C HIS A 239 12.99 -0.99 25.04
N ALA A 240 13.30 -0.34 23.91
CA ALA A 240 12.43 0.62 23.25
C ALA A 240 12.13 0.16 21.82
N MET A 241 11.12 0.76 21.21
CA MET A 241 10.73 0.54 19.82
C MET A 241 10.72 1.88 19.10
N LEU A 242 11.33 1.93 17.91
CA LEU A 242 11.15 2.97 16.92
C LEU A 242 10.04 2.53 15.98
N ILE A 243 8.97 3.30 15.94
CA ILE A 243 7.79 3.02 15.13
C ILE A 243 7.65 4.15 14.11
N ILE A 244 7.61 3.81 12.83
CA ILE A 244 7.37 4.79 11.75
C ILE A 244 5.90 5.26 11.80
N GLU A 245 5.67 6.56 11.61
CA GLU A 245 4.37 7.25 11.69
C GLU A 245 3.51 7.09 10.43
N ARG A 246 3.76 6.05 9.63
CA ARG A 246 2.89 5.64 8.52
C ARG A 246 2.97 4.13 8.32
N HIS A 247 1.95 3.53 7.74
CA HIS A 247 1.97 2.11 7.45
C HIS A 247 2.95 1.80 6.31
N ILE A 248 4.03 1.10 6.63
CA ILE A 248 4.92 0.42 5.67
C ILE A 248 5.35 -0.91 6.26
N ARG A 249 5.70 -1.85 5.41
CA ARG A 249 6.02 -3.23 5.80
C ARG A 249 7.50 -3.50 5.62
N PHE A 250 8.09 -3.00 4.55
CA PHE A 250 9.47 -3.26 4.16
C PHE A 250 10.35 -2.03 4.38
N PHE A 251 11.64 -2.29 4.58
CA PHE A 251 12.61 -1.26 4.89
C PHE A 251 12.92 -0.37 3.67
N ASP A 252 12.86 -0.92 2.46
CA ASP A 252 13.06 -0.21 1.19
C ASP A 252 11.91 0.74 0.83
N GLU A 253 10.78 0.66 1.54
CA GLU A 253 9.69 1.64 1.41
C GLU A 253 10.00 2.98 2.11
N LEU A 254 11.06 3.05 2.93
CA LEU A 254 11.47 4.28 3.61
C LEU A 254 12.01 5.32 2.64
N LYS A 255 11.65 6.57 2.88
CA LYS A 255 12.21 7.72 2.16
C LYS A 255 13.54 8.16 2.78
N PRO A 256 14.44 8.82 2.01
CA PRO A 256 15.72 9.29 2.52
C PRO A 256 15.62 10.12 3.81
N GLU A 257 14.65 11.03 3.90
CA GLU A 257 14.41 11.87 5.07
C GLU A 257 13.97 11.06 6.31
N GLU A 258 13.21 9.97 6.10
CA GLU A 258 12.76 9.07 7.17
C GLU A 258 13.95 8.26 7.72
N VAL A 259 14.88 7.86 6.85
CA VAL A 259 16.13 7.18 7.26
C VAL A 259 17.05 8.13 8.03
N MET A 260 17.18 9.38 7.58
CA MET A 260 17.98 10.38 8.27
C MET A 260 17.49 10.62 9.70
N GLU A 261 16.19 10.87 9.89
CA GLU A 261 15.62 11.09 11.22
C GLU A 261 15.78 9.87 12.14
N LEU A 262 15.67 8.65 11.60
CA LEU A 262 15.95 7.43 12.36
C LEU A 262 17.37 7.43 12.96
N THR A 263 18.37 7.83 12.17
CA THR A 263 19.76 7.91 12.66
C THR A 263 19.94 9.00 13.72
N GLU A 264 19.23 10.13 13.60
CA GLU A 264 19.25 11.20 14.59
C GLU A 264 18.62 10.77 15.92
N LEU A 265 17.50 10.06 15.89
CA LEU A 265 16.84 9.52 17.08
C LEU A 265 17.71 8.49 17.80
N LEU A 266 18.37 7.60 17.06
CA LEU A 266 19.34 6.66 17.64
C LEU A 266 20.54 7.38 18.26
N GLY A 267 21.05 8.42 17.59
CA GLY A 267 22.11 9.28 18.11
C GLY A 267 21.69 10.02 19.38
N TRP A 268 20.44 10.51 19.44
CA TRP A 268 19.85 11.12 20.62
C TRP A 268 19.75 10.11 21.76
N ALA A 269 19.15 8.94 21.52
CA ALA A 269 18.97 7.90 22.54
C ALA A 269 20.32 7.46 23.13
N ARG A 270 21.34 7.27 22.27
CA ARG A 270 22.71 6.95 22.70
C ARG A 270 23.25 7.99 23.69
N LYS A 271 23.12 9.28 23.37
CA LYS A 271 23.64 10.37 24.22
C LYS A 271 22.83 10.51 25.51
N THR A 272 21.50 10.49 25.42
CA THR A 272 20.59 10.69 26.55
C THR A 272 20.68 9.57 27.59
N TYR A 273 20.81 8.32 27.14
CA TYR A 273 20.89 7.17 28.04
C TYR A 273 22.33 6.67 28.27
N GLY A 274 23.34 7.40 27.76
CA GLY A 274 24.75 7.03 27.94
C GLY A 274 25.10 5.65 27.36
N LEU A 275 24.49 5.26 26.24
CA LEU A 275 24.61 3.90 25.70
C LEU A 275 26.02 3.67 25.12
N THR A 276 26.75 2.74 25.71
CA THR A 276 28.07 2.29 25.23
C THR A 276 27.97 1.10 24.26
N ALA A 277 26.89 0.32 24.37
CA ALA A 277 26.53 -0.76 23.46
C ALA A 277 25.00 -0.91 23.39
N TYR A 278 24.48 -1.29 22.23
CA TYR A 278 23.06 -1.58 22.01
C TYR A 278 22.89 -2.49 20.79
N SER A 279 21.75 -3.16 20.69
CA SER A 279 21.36 -3.99 19.56
C SER A 279 20.10 -3.44 18.90
N LEU A 280 20.04 -3.53 17.58
CA LEU A 280 18.86 -3.17 16.78
C LEU A 280 18.24 -4.43 16.19
N GLY A 281 16.94 -4.63 16.44
CA GLY A 281 16.15 -5.70 15.85
C GLY A 281 15.09 -5.13 14.92
N LEU A 282 15.28 -5.26 13.61
CA LEU A 282 14.32 -4.81 12.60
C LEU A 282 13.19 -5.84 12.44
N ARG A 283 11.95 -5.38 12.45
CA ARG A 283 10.75 -6.15 12.11
C ARG A 283 10.13 -5.54 10.87
N CYS A 284 10.14 -6.30 9.77
CA CYS A 284 9.62 -5.87 8.47
C CYS A 284 9.01 -7.07 7.72
N GLY A 285 7.97 -6.83 6.93
CA GLY A 285 7.25 -7.86 6.18
C GLY A 285 6.30 -8.68 7.05
N ASP A 286 6.07 -9.93 6.64
CA ASP A 286 5.06 -10.80 7.24
C ASP A 286 5.40 -11.18 8.71
N PRO A 287 4.56 -10.83 9.70
CA PRO A 287 4.79 -11.18 11.10
C PRO A 287 4.80 -12.70 11.36
N HIS A 288 4.13 -13.52 10.54
CA HIS A 288 4.16 -14.98 10.63
C HIS A 288 5.57 -15.55 10.39
N LEU A 289 6.31 -14.93 9.48
CA LEU A 289 7.66 -15.36 9.11
C LEU A 289 8.73 -14.71 9.98
N THR A 290 8.51 -13.48 10.42
CA THR A 290 9.54 -12.75 11.16
C THR A 290 9.58 -13.08 12.64
N GLY A 291 8.49 -13.61 13.22
CA GLY A 291 8.35 -13.73 14.67
C GLY A 291 7.90 -12.44 15.36
N GLY A 292 7.38 -11.49 14.57
CA GLY A 292 6.80 -10.23 15.04
C GLY A 292 5.33 -10.39 15.42
N THR A 293 4.82 -9.46 16.23
CA THR A 293 3.40 -9.43 16.61
C THR A 293 2.60 -8.49 15.71
N VAL A 294 3.24 -7.52 15.03
CA VAL A 294 2.57 -6.49 14.23
C VAL A 294 3.15 -6.42 12.82
N ASP A 295 2.30 -6.44 11.80
CA ASP A 295 2.66 -6.16 10.40
C ASP A 295 2.78 -4.63 10.20
N HIS A 296 3.91 -4.08 10.66
CA HIS A 296 4.26 -2.67 10.56
C HIS A 296 5.76 -2.55 10.79
N LEU A 297 6.48 -1.78 9.96
CA LEU A 297 7.91 -1.60 10.10
C LEU A 297 8.27 -0.98 11.46
N HIS A 298 8.99 -1.72 12.30
CA HIS A 298 9.47 -1.18 13.57
C HIS A 298 10.84 -1.74 13.93
N ILE A 299 11.58 -0.99 14.75
CA ILE A 299 12.93 -1.35 15.15
C ILE A 299 12.98 -1.42 16.67
N HIS A 300 13.38 -2.57 17.19
CA HIS A 300 13.67 -2.75 18.61
C HIS A 300 15.06 -2.18 18.91
N LEU A 301 15.14 -1.23 19.83
CA LEU A 301 16.39 -0.79 20.45
C LEU A 301 16.53 -1.52 21.79
N VAL A 302 17.51 -2.43 21.88
CA VAL A 302 17.70 -3.30 23.04
C VAL A 302 19.08 -3.09 23.64
N VAL A 303 19.12 -2.89 24.96
CA VAL A 303 20.35 -2.72 25.74
C VAL A 303 20.35 -3.77 26.85
N ALA A 304 21.40 -4.60 26.87
CA ALA A 304 21.57 -5.60 27.91
C ALA A 304 21.87 -4.94 29.26
N SER A 305 21.41 -5.57 30.34
CA SER A 305 21.87 -5.22 31.68
C SER A 305 23.36 -5.56 31.82
N PRO A 306 24.18 -4.71 32.47
CA PRO A 306 25.61 -4.95 32.67
C PRO A 306 25.91 -6.13 33.62
N GLU A 307 24.90 -6.72 34.24
CA GLU A 307 25.03 -7.81 35.21
C GLU A 307 25.21 -9.20 34.58
N MET A 308 25.96 -9.29 33.47
CA MET A 308 26.16 -10.54 32.72
C MET A 308 26.90 -11.63 33.51
N ASP A 309 27.70 -11.23 34.50
CA ASP A 309 28.56 -12.13 35.27
C ASP A 309 27.90 -12.67 36.56
N LYS A 310 26.63 -12.31 36.85
CA LYS A 310 25.94 -12.78 38.06
C LYS A 310 25.41 -14.23 37.89
N PRO A 311 25.45 -15.06 38.95
CA PRO A 311 24.81 -16.37 38.95
C PRO A 311 23.31 -16.24 38.59
N GLY A 312 22.82 -17.05 37.65
CA GLY A 312 21.42 -17.01 37.18
C GLY A 312 21.17 -16.16 35.93
N TYR A 313 22.21 -15.68 35.25
CA TYR A 313 22.08 -15.02 33.95
C TYR A 313 21.53 -15.98 32.87
N GLU A 314 20.43 -15.60 32.21
CA GLU A 314 19.85 -16.34 31.09
C GLU A 314 19.96 -15.56 29.78
N ARG A 315 20.26 -16.26 28.67
CA ARG A 315 20.27 -15.64 27.34
C ARG A 315 18.86 -15.26 26.91
N VAL A 316 18.67 -13.99 26.54
CA VAL A 316 17.47 -13.53 25.84
C VAL A 316 17.47 -14.11 24.42
N ARG A 317 16.42 -14.83 24.05
CA ARG A 317 16.20 -15.29 22.67
C ARG A 317 15.25 -14.34 21.96
N PHE A 318 15.73 -13.75 20.86
CA PHE A 318 14.92 -12.94 19.96
C PHE A 318 14.32 -13.87 18.87
N PRO A 319 13.00 -14.12 18.86
CA PRO A 319 12.39 -15.02 17.88
C PRO A 319 12.50 -14.41 16.48
N MET A 320 13.02 -15.18 15.51
CA MET A 320 13.17 -14.79 14.11
C MET A 320 12.20 -15.52 13.16
N GLY A 321 11.30 -16.36 13.70
CA GLY A 321 10.37 -17.19 12.93
C GLY A 321 9.61 -18.20 13.81
N PRO A 322 8.82 -19.09 13.20
CA PRO A 322 7.92 -19.98 13.94
C PRO A 322 8.68 -20.93 14.86
N LYS A 323 8.09 -21.17 16.04
CA LYS A 323 8.54 -22.24 16.90
C LYS A 323 8.31 -23.54 16.13
N LEU A 324 9.39 -24.22 15.74
CA LEU A 324 9.28 -25.62 15.32
C LEU A 324 8.48 -26.36 16.38
N ALA A 325 7.40 -27.05 15.96
CA ALA A 325 6.68 -27.94 16.86
C ALA A 325 7.72 -28.86 17.54
N PRO A 326 7.63 -29.08 18.87
CA PRO A 326 8.52 -30.01 19.52
C PRO A 326 8.46 -31.32 18.73
N LYS A 327 9.62 -31.82 18.27
CA LYS A 327 9.70 -33.17 17.72
C LYS A 327 9.00 -34.06 18.74
N THR A 328 7.87 -34.64 18.37
CA THR A 328 7.31 -35.73 19.14
C THR A 328 8.43 -36.76 19.19
N ASN A 329 9.00 -36.98 20.38
CA ASN A 329 9.89 -38.11 20.57
C ASN A 329 9.09 -39.33 20.17
N ASN A 330 9.42 -39.92 19.02
CA ASN A 330 8.93 -41.23 18.68
C ASN A 330 9.49 -42.16 19.77
N PRO A 331 8.66 -42.86 20.56
CA PRO A 331 9.16 -43.90 21.45
C PRO A 331 9.51 -45.10 20.57
N GLY A 332 10.69 -45.07 19.96
CA GLY A 332 11.12 -46.10 19.01
C GLY A 332 12.29 -45.67 18.14
N SER A 333 13.46 -45.49 18.74
CA SER A 333 14.77 -45.65 18.08
C SER A 333 15.83 -45.89 19.13
#